data_AF-D0MFN6-F1
#
_entry.id   AF-D0MFN6-F1
#
_cell.length_a   1.000
_cell.length_b   1.000
_cell.length_c   1.000
_cell.angle_alpha   90.00
_cell.angle_beta   90.00
_cell.angle_gamma   90.00
#
_symmetry.space_group_name_H-M   'P 1'
#
loop_
_entity.id
_entity.type
_entity.pdbx_description
1 polymer ?
#
loop_
_entity_poly.entity_id
_entity_poly.type
_entity_poly.pdbx_seq_one_letter_code
_entity_poly.pdbx_strand_id
1 'polypeptide(L)'
;MSYEPHTDYGYQGAHSDGYNMQDRRAPREDRHYREEVYSKRVPAGKRTYFFDVKPTRSGDDYFITITESKRIDDHHYEKHKIFLYKEDFGKFIAAIHEVVQHIREEYLPDYDFKDLPELPLAPRHSRDDEATD
;
A
#
# COMPACT_ATOMS: atom_id res chain seq x y z
N MET A 1 8.95 71.53 20.70
CA MET A 1 9.18 71.20 22.12
C MET A 1 8.61 69.81 22.34
N SER A 2 9.37 68.71 22.28
CA SER A 2 10.53 68.24 23.07
C SER A 2 10.11 67.25 24.16
N TYR A 3 10.77 66.07 24.12
CA TYR A 3 10.94 65.03 25.14
C TYR A 3 9.84 63.95 25.37
N GLU A 4 10.19 62.71 25.04
CA GLU A 4 9.86 61.48 25.82
C GLU A 4 10.57 61.56 27.20
N PRO A 5 10.12 60.96 28.33
CA PRO A 5 9.99 59.49 28.50
C PRO A 5 8.93 59.03 29.55
N HIS A 6 8.72 57.71 29.68
CA HIS A 6 8.93 56.93 30.91
C HIS A 6 8.20 55.57 30.90
N THR A 7 9.01 54.53 31.03
CA THR A 7 8.65 53.14 31.35
C THR A 7 8.11 53.01 32.77
N ASP A 8 7.13 52.12 32.99
CA ASP A 8 7.09 51.37 34.25
C ASP A 8 6.70 49.91 34.03
N TYR A 9 7.48 49.06 34.69
CA TYR A 9 7.47 47.61 34.69
C TYR A 9 6.39 47.09 35.64
N GLY A 10 5.46 46.29 35.13
CA GLY A 10 4.55 45.49 35.96
C GLY A 10 4.71 43.99 35.68
N TYR A 11 5.79 43.39 36.19
CA TYR A 11 5.93 41.93 36.28
C TYR A 11 5.56 41.50 37.70
N GLN A 12 4.38 40.91 37.89
CA GLN A 12 4.02 40.15 39.09
C GLN A 12 2.92 39.15 38.74
N GLY A 13 3.17 37.86 39.01
CA GLY A 13 2.12 36.84 39.04
C GLY A 13 2.49 35.54 38.33
N ALA A 14 3.32 34.73 38.97
CA ALA A 14 3.56 33.35 38.61
C ALA A 14 2.27 32.51 38.64
N HIS A 15 1.98 31.78 37.57
CA HIS A 15 1.20 30.54 37.64
C HIS A 15 1.84 29.51 36.72
N SER A 16 2.52 28.56 37.35
CA SER A 16 3.12 27.37 36.76
C SER A 16 2.03 26.32 36.53
N ASP A 17 1.38 26.35 35.37
CA ASP A 17 0.59 25.19 34.94
C ASP A 17 1.52 24.23 34.21
N GLY A 18 1.96 23.23 34.98
CA GLY A 18 2.83 22.16 34.55
C GLY A 18 2.22 21.41 33.36
N TYR A 19 2.87 21.54 32.21
CA TYR A 19 2.69 20.61 31.10
C TYR A 19 3.07 19.21 31.58
N ASN A 20 2.07 18.39 31.84
CA ASN A 20 2.23 17.02 32.29
C ASN A 20 2.89 16.19 31.17
N MET A 21 4.21 15.97 31.27
CA MET A 21 5.01 15.17 30.34
C MET A 21 4.79 13.66 30.54
N GLN A 22 3.54 13.17 30.43
CA GLN A 22 3.30 11.73 30.61
C GLN A 22 2.22 11.08 29.75
N ASP A 23 1.59 11.78 28.80
CA ASP A 23 0.75 11.09 27.80
C ASP A 23 0.96 11.62 26.38
N ARG A 24 2.22 11.60 25.93
CA ARG A 24 2.53 11.50 24.50
C ARG A 24 2.43 10.03 24.07
N ARG A 25 1.22 9.50 23.97
CA ARG A 25 1.00 8.37 23.05
C ARG A 25 1.11 8.93 21.65
N ALA A 26 2.32 8.90 21.10
CA ALA A 26 2.60 9.14 19.69
C ALA A 26 1.60 8.35 18.81
N PRO A 27 1.24 8.84 17.62
CA PRO A 27 0.34 8.14 16.72
C PRO A 27 0.86 6.72 16.50
N ARG A 28 -0.01 5.71 16.72
CA ARG A 28 0.33 4.29 16.56
C ARG A 28 0.46 3.88 15.07
N GLU A 29 0.80 4.79 14.17
CA GLU A 29 0.93 4.52 12.73
C GLU A 29 2.34 4.07 12.33
N ASP A 30 3.38 4.43 13.09
CA ASP A 30 4.78 4.08 12.76
C ASP A 30 5.17 2.62 13.06
N ARG A 31 4.35 1.88 13.82
CA ARG A 31 4.69 0.48 14.15
C ARG A 31 4.44 -0.48 13.00
N HIS A 32 3.57 -0.12 12.06
CA HIS A 32 3.23 -0.97 10.91
C HIS A 32 4.27 -0.93 9.79
N TYR A 33 5.07 0.13 9.71
CA TYR A 33 6.16 0.27 8.73
C TYR A 33 7.40 -0.56 9.11
N ARG A 34 7.59 -0.86 10.40
CA ARG A 34 8.80 -1.55 10.91
C ARG A 34 8.88 -3.03 10.55
N GLU A 35 7.80 -3.63 10.07
CA GLU A 35 7.77 -5.04 9.67
C GLU A 35 7.73 -5.21 8.14
N GLU A 36 7.75 -4.12 7.36
CA GLU A 36 7.79 -4.18 5.90
C GLU A 36 9.24 -4.36 5.41
N VAL A 37 9.50 -5.46 4.70
CA VAL A 37 10.85 -5.81 4.21
C VAL A 37 11.11 -5.20 2.83
N TYR A 38 10.06 -5.03 2.04
CA TYR A 38 10.11 -4.38 0.73
C TYR A 38 8.73 -3.79 0.41
N SER A 39 8.69 -2.66 -0.30
CA SER A 39 7.45 -2.08 -0.81
C SER A 39 7.65 -1.52 -2.21
N LYS A 40 6.68 -1.76 -3.09
CA LYS A 40 6.61 -1.15 -4.42
C LYS A 40 5.32 -0.36 -4.55
N ARG A 41 5.44 0.95 -4.78
CA ARG A 41 4.33 1.85 -5.12
C ARG A 41 4.20 2.02 -6.64
N VAL A 42 2.99 1.83 -7.17
CA VAL A 42 2.66 2.00 -8.59
C VAL A 42 1.49 2.98 -8.72
N PRO A 43 1.74 4.25 -9.09
CA PRO A 43 0.67 5.22 -9.36
C PRO A 43 -0.04 4.92 -10.68
N ALA A 44 -1.37 4.98 -10.69
CA ALA A 44 -2.22 4.71 -11.85
C ALA A 44 -3.43 5.66 -11.86
N GLY A 45 -3.18 6.94 -12.15
CA GLY A 45 -4.23 7.97 -12.18
C GLY A 45 -4.88 8.18 -10.81
N LYS A 46 -6.20 7.92 -10.70
CA LYS A 46 -6.95 8.02 -9.43
C LYS A 46 -6.68 6.85 -8.47
N ARG A 47 -5.92 5.84 -8.91
CA ARG A 47 -5.54 4.67 -8.12
C ARG A 47 -4.06 4.68 -7.82
N THR A 48 -3.68 4.11 -6.69
CA THR A 48 -2.29 3.74 -6.40
C THR A 48 -2.28 2.32 -5.89
N TYR A 49 -1.46 1.47 -6.50
CA TYR A 49 -1.23 0.11 -6.06
C TYR A 49 0.02 0.06 -5.18
N PHE A 50 -0.06 -0.68 -4.08
CA PHE A 50 1.04 -0.95 -3.17
C PHE A 50 1.25 -2.45 -3.10
N PHE A 51 2.49 -2.89 -3.30
CA PHE A 51 2.90 -4.29 -3.19
C PHE A 51 3.93 -4.38 -2.07
N ASP A 52 3.49 -4.80 -0.89
CA ASP A 52 4.30 -4.81 0.32
C ASP A 52 4.67 -6.25 0.68
N VAL A 53 5.94 -6.53 0.93
CA VAL A 53 6.44 -7.82 1.42
C VAL A 53 6.63 -7.74 2.92
N LYS A 54 6.01 -8.67 3.65
CA LYS A 54 6.05 -8.74 5.11
C LYS A 54 6.42 -10.14 5.57
N PRO A 55 7.19 -10.29 6.66
CA PRO A 55 7.45 -11.58 7.26
C PRO A 55 6.17 -12.07 7.94
N THR A 56 5.96 -13.38 7.97
CA THR A 56 4.90 -13.98 8.78
C THR A 56 5.21 -13.82 10.27
N ARG A 57 4.23 -14.11 11.13
CA ARG A 57 4.40 -13.99 12.58
C ARG A 57 5.51 -14.88 13.15
N SER A 58 5.85 -16.02 12.51
CA SER A 58 6.98 -16.86 12.92
C SER A 58 8.33 -16.27 12.51
N GLY A 59 8.37 -15.42 11.49
CA GLY A 59 9.59 -14.82 10.94
C GLY A 59 10.32 -15.70 9.93
N ASP A 60 9.87 -16.94 9.72
CA ASP A 60 10.54 -17.90 8.82
C ASP A 60 10.08 -17.77 7.36
N ASP A 61 8.98 -17.07 7.12
CA ASP A 61 8.31 -16.97 5.83
C ASP A 61 7.87 -15.55 5.50
N TYR A 62 7.46 -15.33 4.25
CA TYR A 62 7.00 -14.04 3.75
C TYR A 62 5.65 -14.15 3.06
N PHE A 63 4.89 -13.06 3.10
CA PHE A 63 3.65 -12.88 2.35
C PHE A 63 3.63 -11.49 1.71
N ILE A 64 2.82 -11.34 0.67
CA ILE A 64 2.61 -10.08 -0.03
C ILE A 64 1.25 -9.50 0.39
N THR A 65 1.23 -8.21 0.71
CA THR A 65 0.01 -7.42 0.78
C THR A 65 -0.10 -6.59 -0.49
N ILE A 66 -1.16 -6.80 -1.26
CA ILE A 66 -1.49 -5.97 -2.42
C ILE A 66 -2.62 -5.03 -2.00
N THR A 67 -2.38 -3.72 -2.06
CA THR A 67 -3.39 -2.72 -1.73
C THR A 67 -3.67 -1.82 -2.92
N GLU A 68 -4.92 -1.76 -3.38
CA GLU A 68 -5.41 -0.67 -4.22
C GLU A 68 -5.92 0.45 -3.30
N SER A 69 -5.38 1.65 -3.46
CA SER A 69 -5.94 2.87 -2.87
C SER A 69 -6.56 3.70 -3.99
N LYS A 70 -7.88 3.84 -3.99
CA LYS A 70 -8.65 4.61 -4.95
C LYS A 70 -9.10 5.92 -4.31
N ARG A 71 -8.72 7.05 -4.91
CA ARG A 71 -9.19 8.37 -4.48
C ARG A 71 -10.65 8.55 -4.88
N ILE A 72 -11.54 8.70 -3.89
CA ILE A 72 -12.97 8.93 -4.12
C ILE A 72 -13.26 10.42 -4.23
N ASP A 73 -12.69 11.21 -3.32
CA ASP A 73 -12.70 12.68 -3.33
C ASP A 73 -11.36 13.22 -2.79
N ASP A 74 -11.24 14.54 -2.58
CA ASP A 74 -9.97 15.17 -2.19
C ASP A 74 -9.46 14.74 -0.80
N HIS A 75 -10.31 14.12 0.03
CA HIS A 75 -9.99 13.76 1.40
C HIS A 75 -10.23 12.27 1.72
N HIS A 76 -10.98 11.55 0.88
CA HIS A 76 -11.35 10.16 1.11
C HIS A 76 -10.72 9.21 0.09
N TYR A 77 -10.18 8.12 0.62
CA TYR A 77 -9.57 7.02 -0.14
C TYR A 77 -10.23 5.71 0.26
N GLU A 78 -10.65 4.96 -0.74
CA GLU A 78 -11.13 3.59 -0.59
C GLU A 78 -9.96 2.64 -0.77
N LYS A 79 -9.77 1.70 0.16
CA LYS A 79 -8.67 0.74 0.12
C LYS A 79 -9.21 -0.67 -0.04
N HIS A 80 -8.77 -1.36 -1.09
CA HIS A 80 -8.96 -2.80 -1.27
C HIS A 80 -7.64 -3.50 -0.97
N LYS A 81 -7.67 -4.53 -0.13
CA LYS A 81 -6.48 -5.22 0.34
C LYS A 81 -6.60 -6.72 0.13
N ILE A 82 -5.57 -7.30 -0.46
CA ILE A 82 -5.41 -8.74 -0.68
C ILE A 82 -4.14 -9.18 0.04
N PHE A 83 -4.22 -10.34 0.70
CA PHE A 83 -3.07 -11.03 1.27
C PHE A 83 -2.78 -12.25 0.41
N LEU A 84 -1.51 -12.39 0.00
CA LEU A 84 -1.06 -13.50 -0.82
C LEU A 84 0.11 -14.19 -0.11
N TYR A 85 0.00 -15.48 0.13
CA TYR A 85 1.02 -16.29 0.82
C TYR A 85 1.92 -17.01 -0.18
N LYS A 86 3.12 -17.41 0.27
CA LYS A 86 4.20 -17.92 -0.59
C LYS A 86 3.79 -19.11 -1.47
N GLU A 87 2.94 -19.98 -0.95
CA GLU A 87 2.43 -21.19 -1.60
C GLU A 87 1.57 -20.90 -2.84
N ASP A 88 0.99 -19.70 -2.92
CA ASP A 88 0.07 -19.30 -3.98
C ASP A 88 0.69 -18.30 -4.96
N PHE A 89 1.93 -17.84 -4.76
CA PHE A 89 2.59 -16.87 -5.65
C PHE A 89 2.58 -17.31 -7.11
N GLY A 90 3.02 -18.54 -7.39
CA GLY A 90 3.06 -19.06 -8.75
C GLY A 90 1.68 -19.13 -9.40
N LYS A 91 0.68 -19.66 -8.68
CA LYS A 91 -0.69 -19.80 -9.19
C LYS A 91 -1.32 -18.43 -9.47
N PHE A 92 -1.11 -17.48 -8.57
CA PHE A 92 -1.68 -16.13 -8.70
C PHE A 92 -1.07 -15.36 -9.87
N ILE A 93 0.25 -15.37 -10.01
CA ILE A 93 0.93 -14.68 -11.12
C ILE A 93 0.61 -15.33 -12.47
N ALA A 94 0.54 -16.66 -12.53
CA ALA A 94 0.15 -17.37 -13.74
C ALA A 94 -1.29 -17.00 -14.16
N ALA A 95 -2.24 -17.00 -13.23
CA ALA A 95 -3.63 -16.64 -13.51
C ALA A 95 -3.78 -15.18 -13.97
N ILE A 96 -3.08 -14.23 -13.34
CA ILE A 96 -3.08 -12.83 -13.79
C ILE A 96 -2.54 -12.72 -15.21
N HIS A 97 -1.41 -13.36 -15.49
CA HIS A 97 -0.80 -13.30 -16.81
C HIS A 97 -1.71 -13.91 -17.88
N GLU A 98 -2.30 -15.07 -17.62
CA GLU A 98 -3.24 -15.73 -18.54
C GLU A 98 -4.45 -14.85 -18.87
N VAL A 99 -5.07 -14.22 -17.86
CA VAL A 99 -6.22 -13.33 -18.08
C VAL A 99 -5.81 -12.10 -18.89
N VAL A 100 -4.63 -11.54 -18.65
CA VAL A 100 -4.14 -10.38 -19.43
C VAL A 100 -3.86 -10.77 -20.87
N GLN A 101 -3.23 -11.93 -21.13
CA GLN A 101 -3.03 -12.41 -22.50
C GLN A 101 -4.37 -12.67 -23.21
N HIS A 102 -5.34 -13.26 -22.53
CA HIS A 102 -6.67 -13.47 -23.10
C HIS A 102 -7.35 -12.15 -23.50
N ILE A 103 -7.22 -11.10 -22.68
CA ILE A 103 -7.72 -9.76 -23.01
C ILE A 103 -7.01 -9.20 -24.24
N ARG A 104 -5.68 -9.32 -24.29
CA ARG A 104 -4.87 -8.85 -25.42
C ARG A 104 -5.27 -9.56 -26.72
N GLU A 105 -5.44 -10.87 -26.70
CA GLU A 105 -5.71 -11.67 -27.90
C GLU A 105 -7.15 -11.50 -28.40
N GLU A 106 -8.14 -11.57 -27.50
CA GLU A 106 -9.55 -11.66 -27.90
C GLU A 106 -10.28 -10.31 -27.93
N TYR A 107 -9.87 -9.37 -27.07
CA TYR A 107 -10.65 -8.14 -26.85
C TYR A 107 -9.92 -6.87 -27.28
N LEU A 108 -8.60 -6.85 -27.17
CA LEU A 108 -7.77 -5.67 -27.45
C LEU A 108 -6.51 -6.01 -28.27
N PRO A 109 -6.64 -6.63 -29.47
CA PRO A 109 -5.50 -7.06 -30.27
C PRO A 109 -4.64 -5.91 -30.79
N ASP A 110 -5.26 -4.75 -31.04
CA ASP A 110 -4.57 -3.56 -31.57
C ASP A 110 -4.02 -2.63 -30.47
N TYR A 111 -4.27 -2.94 -29.19
CA TYR A 111 -3.80 -2.10 -28.08
C TYR A 111 -2.37 -2.48 -27.68
N ASP A 112 -1.48 -1.48 -27.61
CA ASP A 112 -0.10 -1.65 -27.17
C ASP A 112 0.00 -1.68 -25.63
N PHE A 113 0.08 -2.88 -25.07
CA PHE A 113 0.33 -3.12 -23.65
C PHE A 113 1.81 -2.90 -23.31
N LYS A 114 2.17 -1.64 -23.07
CA LYS A 114 3.54 -1.27 -22.66
C LYS A 114 3.99 -2.02 -21.40
N ASP A 115 5.24 -2.44 -21.41
CA ASP A 115 5.94 -3.10 -20.31
C ASP A 115 5.32 -4.44 -19.85
N LEU A 116 4.45 -5.05 -20.65
CA LEU A 116 3.94 -6.39 -20.37
C LEU A 116 5.05 -7.42 -20.61
N PRO A 117 5.50 -8.16 -19.58
CA PRO A 117 6.52 -9.19 -19.76
C PRO A 117 5.97 -10.35 -20.58
N GLU A 118 6.79 -10.89 -21.48
CA GLU A 118 6.48 -12.17 -22.13
C GLU A 118 6.85 -13.30 -21.18
N LEU A 119 5.83 -13.89 -20.54
CA LEU A 119 6.01 -15.12 -19.77
C LEU A 119 5.52 -16.31 -20.60
N PRO A 120 6.27 -17.42 -20.67
CA PRO A 120 5.79 -18.62 -21.30
C PRO A 120 4.52 -19.07 -20.57
N LEU A 121 3.41 -19.17 -21.32
CA LEU A 121 2.19 -19.74 -20.78
C LEU A 121 2.48 -21.18 -20.36
N ALA A 122 2.20 -21.52 -19.10
CA ALA A 122 2.22 -22.90 -18.68
C ALA A 122 1.28 -23.70 -19.63
N PRO A 123 1.66 -24.93 -20.02
CA PRO A 123 0.78 -25.77 -20.82
C PRO A 123 -0.59 -25.82 -20.12
N ARG A 124 -1.66 -25.50 -20.85
CA ARG A 124 -3.01 -25.69 -20.34
C ARG A 124 -3.12 -27.17 -20.00
N HIS A 125 -3.15 -27.51 -18.70
CA HIS A 125 -3.64 -28.81 -18.28
C HIS A 125 -5.13 -28.80 -18.63
N SER A 126 -5.45 -29.32 -19.81
CA SER A 126 -6.82 -29.56 -20.24
C SER A 126 -7.50 -30.34 -19.12
N ARG A 127 -8.45 -29.71 -18.42
CA ARG A 127 -9.27 -30.34 -17.39
C ARG A 127 -10.34 -31.26 -17.99
N ASP A 128 -10.11 -31.75 -19.21
CA ASP A 128 -11.09 -32.52 -19.98
C ASP A 128 -10.80 -34.04 -19.95
N ASP A 129 -9.75 -34.49 -19.26
CA ASP A 129 -9.43 -35.93 -19.13
C ASP A 129 -10.01 -36.62 -17.88
N GLU A 130 -10.86 -35.94 -17.09
CA GLU A 130 -11.52 -36.53 -15.90
C GLU A 130 -13.05 -36.59 -16.07
N ALA A 131 -13.49 -37.36 -17.07
CA ALA A 131 -14.83 -37.91 -17.23
C ALA A 131 -14.63 -39.19 -18.07
N THR A 132 -14.87 -40.42 -17.64
CA THR A 132 -15.86 -41.05 -16.76
C THR A 132 -15.42 -42.51 -16.62
N ASP A 133 -15.56 -43.13 -15.43
CA ASP A 133 -15.76 -44.59 -15.31
C ASP A 133 -17.23 -44.83 -14.97
#